data_AF-A0A556C9R0-F1
#
_entry.id   AF-A0A556C9R0-F1
#
_cell.length_a   1.000
_cell.length_b   1.000
_cell.length_c   1.000
_cell.angle_alpha   90.00
_cell.angle_beta   90.00
_cell.angle_gamma   90.00
#
_symmetry.space_group_name_H-M   'P 1'
#
loop_
_entity.id
_entity.type
_entity.pdbx_description
1 polymer ?
#
loop_
_entity_poly.entity_id
_entity_poly.type
_entity_poly.pdbx_seq_one_letter_code
_entity_poly.pdbx_strand_id
1 'polypeptide(L)'
;MKKEEFWIYSQKRILPTFIELEGRYYPTYASKLPPFCITTFGERNITITLCEALRIKKKKEPVEEFMYSEISNIEVSVVKKLTAVLFLPGTRINLDLILNFKNGRRLHLECETIRVLPQIINILSKQRITVKDPLDLEHIFISKDSIEEVYEYLESNLENMAKEKGISIFRLKQTED
;
A
#
# COMPACT_ATOMS: atom_id res chain seq x y z
N MET A 1 0.00 -13.92 -17.07
CA MET A 1 -0.85 -14.18 -15.90
C MET A 1 -2.23 -13.66 -16.23
N LYS A 2 -3.22 -14.55 -16.21
CA LYS A 2 -4.65 -14.24 -16.38
C LYS A 2 -5.28 -13.87 -15.02
N LYS A 3 -6.50 -13.36 -15.01
CA LYS A 3 -7.25 -12.92 -13.81
C LYS A 3 -7.36 -14.01 -12.73
N GLU A 4 -7.74 -15.23 -13.09
CA GLU A 4 -7.85 -16.35 -12.13
C GLU A 4 -6.51 -16.74 -11.53
N GLU A 5 -5.46 -16.83 -12.35
CA GLU A 5 -4.09 -17.09 -11.91
C GLU A 5 -3.59 -15.99 -10.96
N PHE A 6 -3.97 -14.73 -11.22
CA PHE A 6 -3.64 -13.60 -10.34
C PHE A 6 -4.29 -13.77 -8.96
N TRP A 7 -5.57 -14.14 -8.89
CA TRP A 7 -6.24 -14.37 -7.62
C TRP A 7 -5.67 -15.55 -6.84
N ILE A 8 -5.32 -16.65 -7.53
CA ILE A 8 -4.65 -17.78 -6.88
C ILE A 8 -3.27 -17.35 -6.37
N TYR A 9 -2.52 -16.57 -7.16
CA TYR A 9 -1.21 -16.08 -6.76
C TYR A 9 -1.28 -15.13 -5.57
N SER A 10 -2.26 -14.22 -5.54
CA SER A 10 -2.39 -13.21 -4.49
C SER A 10 -2.85 -13.78 -3.15
N GLN A 11 -3.43 -14.97 -3.12
CA GLN A 11 -3.79 -15.65 -1.88
C GLN A 11 -2.56 -15.84 -0.99
N LYS A 12 -2.65 -15.34 0.25
CA LYS A 12 -1.58 -15.39 1.26
C LYS A 12 -0.28 -14.68 0.85
N ARG A 13 -0.36 -13.76 -0.11
CA ARG A 13 0.78 -12.95 -0.55
C ARG A 13 0.52 -11.47 -0.34
N ILE A 14 1.61 -10.78 -0.06
CA ILE A 14 1.66 -9.32 0.03
C ILE A 14 2.30 -8.86 -1.27
N LEU A 15 1.50 -8.23 -2.14
CA LEU A 15 1.97 -7.85 -3.46
C LEU A 15 2.70 -6.50 -3.39
N PRO A 16 4.00 -6.45 -3.71
CA PRO A 16 4.69 -5.17 -3.84
C PRO A 16 4.05 -4.37 -4.97
N THR A 17 3.61 -3.15 -4.68
CA THR A 17 2.90 -2.31 -5.63
C THR A 17 3.48 -0.91 -5.71
N PHE A 18 3.42 -0.31 -6.90
CA PHE A 18 3.41 1.13 -7.03
C PHE A 18 1.98 1.61 -7.08
N ILE A 19 1.71 2.75 -6.46
CA ILE A 19 0.41 3.37 -6.54
C ILE A 19 0.45 4.45 -7.60
N GLU A 20 -0.52 4.43 -8.51
CA GLU A 20 -0.69 5.48 -9.51
C GLU A 20 -1.94 6.31 -9.21
N LEU A 21 -1.75 7.62 -9.15
CA LEU A 21 -2.80 8.63 -8.97
C LEU A 21 -2.57 9.77 -9.95
N GLU A 22 -3.59 10.13 -10.71
CA GLU A 22 -3.55 11.28 -11.64
C GLU A 22 -2.31 11.25 -12.57
N GLY A 23 -1.94 10.04 -13.02
CA GLY A 23 -0.77 9.81 -13.90
C GLY A 23 0.59 9.87 -13.21
N ARG A 24 0.65 9.97 -11.88
CA ARG A 24 1.89 9.99 -11.08
C ARG A 24 2.08 8.69 -10.32
N TYR A 25 3.32 8.22 -10.23
CA TYR A 25 3.68 7.00 -9.50
C TYR A 25 4.22 7.29 -8.10
N TYR A 26 3.84 6.43 -7.16
CA TYR A 26 4.29 6.44 -5.79
C TYR A 26 4.83 5.04 -5.40
N PRO A 27 6.10 4.94 -4.98
CA PRO A 27 7.13 5.98 -5.12
C PRO A 27 7.45 6.28 -6.61
N THR A 28 8.16 7.37 -6.87
CA THR A 28 8.58 7.74 -8.23
C THR A 28 9.59 6.75 -8.82
N TYR A 29 10.38 6.08 -7.97
CA TYR A 29 11.39 5.09 -8.34
C TYR A 29 11.42 3.95 -7.33
N ALA A 30 11.82 2.76 -7.79
CA ALA A 30 11.90 1.59 -6.93
C ALA A 30 13.22 1.60 -6.18
N SER A 31 13.22 1.15 -4.93
CA SER A 31 14.47 1.11 -4.14
C SER A 31 15.40 -0.03 -4.49
N LYS A 32 14.86 -1.18 -4.88
CA LYS A 32 15.63 -2.39 -5.19
C LYS A 32 15.15 -3.04 -6.48
N LEU A 33 13.89 -3.49 -6.50
CA LEU A 33 13.29 -4.19 -7.62
C LEU A 33 12.00 -3.50 -8.04
N PRO A 34 11.64 -3.53 -9.33
CA PRO A 34 10.31 -3.09 -9.77
C PRO A 34 9.22 -3.81 -8.97
N PRO A 35 8.09 -3.13 -8.68
CA PRO A 35 6.98 -3.75 -7.99
C PRO A 35 6.38 -4.87 -8.86
N PHE A 36 5.66 -5.79 -8.23
CA PHE A 36 4.93 -6.84 -8.94
C PHE A 36 3.84 -6.26 -9.84
N CYS A 37 3.12 -5.27 -9.33
CA CYS A 37 2.03 -4.60 -10.02
C CYS A 37 2.02 -3.10 -9.77
N ILE A 38 1.23 -2.39 -10.57
CA ILE A 38 0.81 -1.02 -10.32
C ILE A 38 -0.68 -1.06 -9.98
N THR A 39 -1.02 -0.42 -8.86
CA THR A 39 -2.40 -0.20 -8.41
C THR A 39 -2.80 1.23 -8.74
N THR A 40 -3.70 1.39 -9.69
CA THR A 40 -4.25 2.70 -10.06
C THR A 40 -5.56 2.92 -9.31
N PHE A 41 -5.65 4.00 -8.54
CA PHE A 41 -6.94 4.44 -7.98
C PHE A 41 -7.54 5.48 -8.93
N GLY A 42 -8.57 5.08 -9.66
CA GLY A 42 -9.36 5.96 -10.51
C GLY A 42 -10.53 6.59 -9.76
N GLU A 43 -11.29 7.42 -10.48
CA GLU A 43 -12.49 8.07 -9.93
C GLU A 43 -13.62 7.09 -9.61
N ARG A 44 -13.71 5.95 -10.31
CA ARG A 44 -14.84 4.99 -10.18
C ARG A 44 -14.41 3.56 -9.86
N ASN A 45 -13.16 3.24 -10.11
CA ASN A 45 -12.60 1.91 -9.99
C ASN A 45 -11.18 1.98 -9.41
N ILE A 46 -10.70 0.81 -9.02
CA ILE A 46 -9.28 0.57 -8.81
C ILE A 46 -8.87 -0.51 -9.80
N THR A 47 -7.72 -0.32 -10.41
CA THR A 47 -7.19 -1.20 -11.45
C THR A 47 -5.85 -1.76 -11.01
N ILE A 48 -5.64 -3.06 -11.22
CA ILE A 48 -4.36 -3.73 -11.01
C ILE A 48 -3.77 -4.06 -12.37
N THR A 49 -2.59 -3.52 -12.65
CA THR A 49 -1.83 -3.81 -13.87
C THR A 49 -0.48 -4.39 -13.51
N LEU A 50 -0.14 -5.56 -14.06
CA LEU A 50 1.16 -6.18 -13.80
C LEU A 50 2.28 -5.36 -14.44
N CYS A 51 3.45 -5.34 -13.79
CA CYS A 51 4.64 -4.76 -14.37
C CYS A 51 5.25 -5.66 -15.46
N GLU A 52 5.86 -5.05 -16.48
CA GLU A 52 6.80 -5.72 -17.37
C GLU A 52 8.04 -6.15 -16.58
N ALA A 53 8.62 -7.30 -16.92
CA ALA A 53 9.77 -7.82 -16.18
C ALA A 53 10.92 -6.80 -16.17
N LEU A 54 11.50 -6.58 -14.97
CA LEU A 54 12.64 -5.69 -14.74
C LEU A 54 12.41 -4.21 -15.11
N ARG A 55 11.17 -3.78 -15.37
CA ARG A 55 10.84 -2.38 -15.70
C ARG A 55 9.63 -1.92 -14.89
N ILE A 56 9.66 -0.66 -14.46
CA ILE A 56 8.50 0.03 -13.89
C ILE A 56 7.63 0.51 -15.06
N LYS A 57 7.11 -0.45 -15.83
CA LYS A 57 6.25 -0.19 -16.98
C LYS A 57 5.07 -1.15 -16.91
N LYS A 58 3.87 -0.59 -17.00
CA LYS A 58 2.63 -1.36 -17.05
C LYS A 58 2.58 -2.24 -18.30
N LYS A 59 2.07 -3.47 -18.15
CA LYS A 59 1.51 -4.20 -19.30
C LYS A 59 0.33 -3.43 -19.88
N LYS A 60 0.04 -3.67 -21.17
CA LYS A 60 -1.02 -2.97 -21.90
C LYS A 60 -2.39 -3.14 -21.24
N GLU A 61 -2.73 -4.38 -20.89
CA GLU A 61 -4.02 -4.72 -20.32
C GLU A 61 -3.92 -4.86 -18.79
N PRO A 62 -4.90 -4.35 -18.03
CA PRO A 62 -5.00 -4.65 -16.61
C PRO A 62 -5.28 -6.15 -16.39
N VAL A 63 -4.77 -6.70 -15.29
CA VAL A 63 -5.08 -8.08 -14.90
C VAL A 63 -6.38 -8.17 -14.11
N GLU A 64 -6.75 -7.08 -13.44
CA GLU A 64 -7.97 -6.96 -12.68
C GLU A 64 -8.44 -5.50 -12.60
N GLU A 65 -9.76 -5.33 -12.56
CA GLU A 65 -10.43 -4.06 -12.30
C GLU A 65 -11.61 -4.32 -11.38
N PHE A 66 -11.76 -3.49 -10.35
CA PHE A 66 -12.89 -3.58 -9.43
C PHE A 66 -13.47 -2.19 -9.15
N MET A 67 -14.80 -2.15 -9.11
CA MET A 67 -15.56 -0.98 -8.73
C MET A 67 -15.50 -0.79 -7.22
N TYR A 68 -15.53 0.45 -6.75
CA TYR A 68 -15.61 0.74 -5.31
C TYR A 68 -16.82 0.06 -4.64
N SER A 69 -17.93 -0.10 -5.38
CA SER A 69 -19.12 -0.81 -4.89
C SER A 69 -18.90 -2.28 -4.54
N GLU A 70 -17.82 -2.91 -5.03
CA GLU A 70 -17.45 -4.30 -4.73
C GLU A 70 -16.61 -4.41 -3.45
N ILE A 71 -16.06 -3.30 -2.98
CA ILE A 71 -15.21 -3.21 -1.79
C ILE A 71 -16.11 -3.05 -0.56
N SER A 72 -15.81 -3.82 0.48
CA SER A 72 -16.48 -3.73 1.78
C SER A 72 -15.81 -2.70 2.69
N ASN A 73 -14.47 -2.74 2.77
CA ASN A 73 -13.64 -1.79 3.50
C ASN A 73 -12.20 -1.88 3.00
N ILE A 74 -11.40 -0.87 3.29
CA ILE A 74 -9.95 -0.87 3.06
C ILE A 74 -9.26 -0.64 4.40
N GLU A 75 -8.28 -1.46 4.71
CA GLU A 75 -7.43 -1.29 5.87
C GLU A 75 -6.13 -0.62 5.42
N VAL A 76 -5.74 0.45 6.12
CA VAL A 76 -4.53 1.20 5.86
C VAL A 76 -3.64 1.12 7.09
N SER A 77 -2.38 0.74 6.91
CA SER A 77 -1.41 0.65 7.99
C SER A 77 -0.02 0.94 7.45
N VAL A 78 0.99 0.71 8.27
CA VAL A 78 2.38 0.78 7.85
C VAL A 78 3.18 -0.40 8.36
N VAL A 79 4.22 -0.75 7.61
CA VAL A 79 5.21 -1.73 8.05
C VAL A 79 6.62 -1.17 7.97
N LYS A 80 7.40 -1.42 9.03
CA LYS A 80 8.84 -1.22 9.08
C LYS A 80 9.56 -2.40 8.43
N LYS A 81 10.43 -2.09 7.48
CA LYS A 81 11.33 -3.05 6.84
C LYS A 81 12.78 -2.61 7.03
N LEU A 82 13.65 -3.58 7.28
CA LEU A 82 15.09 -3.32 7.36
C LEU A 82 15.63 -2.99 5.96
N THR A 83 16.45 -1.96 5.91
CA THR A 83 17.20 -1.53 4.72
C THR A 83 18.65 -1.24 5.10
N ALA A 84 19.50 -1.08 4.10
CA ALA A 84 20.87 -0.61 4.27
C ALA A 84 21.06 0.64 3.41
N VAL A 85 21.51 1.73 4.02
CA VAL A 85 21.86 2.98 3.32
C VAL A 85 23.34 3.24 3.57
N LEU A 86 24.15 3.30 2.50
CA LEU A 86 25.61 3.48 2.61
C LEU A 86 26.27 2.52 3.62
N PHE A 87 25.84 1.25 3.63
CA PHE A 87 26.28 0.20 4.57
C PHE A 87 25.86 0.37 6.03
N LEU A 88 25.07 1.39 6.37
CA LEU A 88 24.46 1.54 7.69
C LEU A 88 23.06 0.88 7.72
N PRO A 89 22.72 0.15 8.80
CA PRO A 89 21.38 -0.36 8.98
C PRO A 89 20.41 0.81 9.13
N GLY A 90 19.29 0.72 8.42
CA GLY A 90 18.19 1.67 8.52
C GLY A 90 16.86 0.95 8.45
N THR A 91 15.80 1.68 8.72
CA THR A 91 14.42 1.25 8.52
C THR A 91 13.81 2.01 7.36
N ARG A 92 12.82 1.39 6.74
CA ARG A 92 11.89 2.05 5.84
C ARG A 92 10.49 1.75 6.30
N ILE A 93 9.66 2.79 6.27
CA ILE A 93 8.22 2.69 6.49
C ILE A 93 7.54 2.57 5.13
N ASN A 94 6.94 1.40 4.89
CA ASN A 94 6.11 1.11 3.73
C ASN A 94 4.64 1.26 4.10
N LEU A 95 3.84 1.73 3.15
CA LEU A 95 2.38 1.73 3.26
C LEU A 95 1.86 0.31 3.05
N ASP A 96 0.97 -0.10 3.94
CA ASP A 96 0.31 -1.39 3.89
C ASP A 96 -1.18 -1.19 3.61
N LEU A 97 -1.69 -1.83 2.56
CA LEU A 97 -3.08 -1.69 2.12
C LEU A 97 -3.72 -3.08 1.98
N ILE A 98 -4.86 -3.24 2.62
CA ILE A 98 -5.67 -4.45 2.50
C ILE A 98 -7.04 -4.08 1.96
N LEU A 99 -7.37 -4.59 0.78
CA LEU A 99 -8.68 -4.43 0.17
C LEU A 99 -9.53 -5.65 0.50
N ASN A 100 -10.60 -5.44 1.25
CA ASN A 100 -11.55 -6.48 1.61
C ASN A 100 -12.80 -6.37 0.73
N PHE A 101 -13.11 -7.41 -0.04
CA PHE A 101 -14.21 -7.42 -0.98
C PHE A 101 -15.48 -8.01 -0.37
N LYS A 102 -16.66 -7.59 -0.84
CA LYS A 102 -17.96 -8.07 -0.35
C LYS A 102 -18.18 -9.57 -0.58
N ASN A 103 -17.49 -10.15 -1.56
CA ASN A 103 -17.51 -11.59 -1.85
C ASN A 103 -16.53 -12.40 -0.98
N GLY A 104 -15.91 -11.79 0.03
CA GLY A 104 -14.97 -12.44 0.93
C GLY A 104 -13.54 -12.56 0.39
N ARG A 105 -13.26 -12.12 -0.84
CA ARG A 105 -11.88 -12.02 -1.34
C ARG A 105 -11.14 -10.92 -0.59
N ARG A 106 -9.82 -11.06 -0.56
CA ARG A 106 -8.89 -10.11 0.06
C ARG A 106 -7.67 -9.93 -0.82
N LEU A 107 -7.22 -8.69 -0.99
CA LEU A 107 -6.01 -8.35 -1.73
C LEU A 107 -5.11 -7.49 -0.84
N HIS A 108 -3.90 -7.96 -0.59
CA HIS A 108 -2.92 -7.30 0.26
C HIS A 108 -1.80 -6.71 -0.59
N LEU A 109 -1.62 -5.40 -0.50
CA LEU A 109 -0.70 -4.61 -1.29
C LEU A 109 0.26 -3.86 -0.36
N GLU A 110 1.55 -3.81 -0.72
CA GLU A 110 2.56 -3.05 0.02
C GLU A 110 3.23 -2.05 -0.93
N CYS A 111 3.18 -0.76 -0.58
CA CYS A 111 3.82 0.31 -1.34
C CYS A 111 5.03 0.86 -0.57
N GLU A 112 6.15 1.08 -1.27
CA GLU A 112 7.41 1.53 -0.66
C GLU A 112 7.39 2.99 -0.14
N THR A 113 6.24 3.65 -0.15
CA THR A 113 6.08 4.99 0.43
C THR A 113 4.68 5.20 0.99
N ILE A 114 4.60 5.93 2.11
CA ILE A 114 3.35 6.39 2.74
C ILE A 114 2.85 7.72 2.17
N ARG A 115 3.67 8.40 1.36
CA ARG A 115 3.41 9.74 0.80
C ARG A 115 2.06 9.90 0.09
N VAL A 116 1.53 8.80 -0.41
CA VAL A 116 0.32 8.73 -1.21
C VAL A 116 -0.95 8.56 -0.38
N LEU A 117 -0.83 8.29 0.92
CA LEU A 117 -1.95 7.97 1.80
C LEU A 117 -3.02 9.07 1.87
N PRO A 118 -2.70 10.37 2.01
CA PRO A 118 -3.72 11.41 2.06
C PRO A 118 -4.60 11.46 0.80
N GLN A 119 -3.99 11.28 -0.38
CA GLN A 119 -4.74 11.26 -1.63
C GLN A 119 -5.64 10.01 -1.74
N ILE A 120 -5.15 8.85 -1.30
CA ILE A 120 -5.95 7.62 -1.25
C ILE A 120 -7.16 7.83 -0.34
N ILE A 121 -6.96 8.31 0.89
CA ILE A 121 -8.04 8.56 1.85
C ILE A 121 -9.09 9.51 1.27
N ASN A 122 -8.67 10.60 0.62
CA ASN A 122 -9.59 11.54 -0.03
C ASN A 122 -10.43 10.87 -1.12
N ILE A 123 -9.83 10.03 -1.96
CA ILE A 123 -10.56 9.27 -2.99
C ILE A 123 -11.57 8.33 -2.33
N LEU A 124 -11.14 7.55 -1.33
CA LEU A 124 -11.99 6.59 -0.64
C LEU A 124 -13.16 7.26 0.09
N SER A 125 -12.93 8.43 0.70
CA SER A 125 -13.96 9.25 1.33
C SER A 125 -15.03 9.70 0.33
N LYS A 126 -14.63 10.21 -0.85
CA LYS A 126 -15.57 10.58 -1.93
C LYS A 126 -16.42 9.39 -2.39
N GLN A 127 -15.85 8.19 -2.38
CA GLN A 127 -16.52 6.94 -2.75
C GLN A 127 -17.30 6.30 -1.60
N ARG A 128 -17.29 6.91 -0.41
CA ARG A 128 -17.93 6.41 0.83
C ARG A 128 -17.44 5.01 1.22
N ILE A 129 -16.16 4.72 0.98
CA ILE A 129 -15.52 3.49 1.42
C ILE A 129 -15.07 3.66 2.88
N THR A 130 -15.44 2.70 3.72
CA THR A 130 -14.94 2.65 5.09
C THR A 130 -13.45 2.34 5.09
N VAL A 131 -12.66 3.23 5.68
CA VAL A 131 -11.22 3.06 5.91
C VAL A 131 -11.00 2.64 7.37
N LYS A 132 -10.31 1.51 7.58
CA LYS A 132 -9.80 1.13 8.89
C LYS A 132 -8.36 1.59 9.01
N ASP A 133 -8.12 2.55 9.89
CA ASP A 133 -6.81 3.12 10.16
C ASP A 133 -6.43 2.87 11.61
N PRO A 134 -5.97 1.66 11.97
CA PRO A 134 -5.70 1.32 13.35
C PRO A 134 -4.51 2.10 13.93
N LEU A 135 -3.68 2.76 13.13
CA LEU A 135 -2.53 3.54 13.62
C LEU A 135 -2.77 5.04 13.60
N ASP A 136 -4.02 5.49 13.35
CA ASP A 136 -4.40 6.91 13.28
C ASP A 136 -3.51 7.71 12.31
N LEU A 137 -3.08 7.08 11.22
CA LEU A 137 -2.21 7.67 10.20
C LEU A 137 -2.83 8.90 9.55
N GLU A 138 -4.13 8.88 9.26
CA GLU A 138 -4.86 10.04 8.73
C GLU A 138 -4.69 11.27 9.64
N HIS A 139 -4.91 11.08 10.93
CA HIS A 139 -4.74 12.14 11.92
C HIS A 139 -3.29 12.62 12.00
N ILE A 140 -2.31 11.71 11.95
CA ILE A 140 -0.89 12.06 11.93
C ILE A 140 -0.59 12.96 10.73
N PHE A 141 -1.05 12.59 9.53
CA PHE A 141 -0.87 13.39 8.31
C PHE A 141 -1.54 14.77 8.39
N ILE A 142 -2.68 14.89 9.07
CA ILE A 142 -3.36 16.18 9.30
C ILE A 142 -2.60 17.04 10.32
N SER A 143 -1.97 16.41 11.31
CA SER A 143 -1.32 17.09 12.45
C SER A 143 0.10 17.60 12.18
N LYS A 144 0.66 17.32 11.01
CA LYS A 144 2.05 17.64 10.63
C LYS A 144 2.09 18.54 9.42
N ASP A 145 3.03 19.46 9.39
CA ASP A 145 3.13 20.48 8.34
C ASP A 145 3.85 19.96 7.10
N SER A 146 4.62 18.88 7.24
CA SER A 146 5.37 18.26 6.15
C SER A 146 5.38 16.74 6.23
N ILE A 147 5.67 16.10 5.09
CA ILE A 147 5.85 14.66 5.03
C ILE A 147 7.11 14.21 5.79
N GLU A 148 8.16 15.03 5.80
CA GLU A 148 9.38 14.78 6.57
C GLU A 148 9.06 14.66 8.07
N GLU A 149 8.24 15.57 8.62
CA GLU A 149 7.76 15.49 10.00
C GLU A 149 6.89 14.26 10.27
N VAL A 150 6.09 13.81 9.30
CA VAL A 150 5.33 12.56 9.41
C VAL A 150 6.29 11.37 9.55
N TYR A 151 7.33 11.30 8.72
CA TYR A 151 8.33 10.23 8.81
C TYR A 151 9.08 10.28 10.15
N GLU A 152 9.52 11.45 10.61
CA GLU A 152 10.20 11.61 11.91
C GLU A 152 9.32 11.18 13.09
N TYR A 153 8.03 11.56 13.05
CA TYR A 153 7.06 11.16 14.05
C TYR A 153 6.88 9.65 14.08
N LEU A 154 6.66 9.02 12.92
CA LEU A 154 6.46 7.58 12.84
C LEU A 154 7.73 6.82 13.23
N GLU A 155 8.92 7.27 12.83
CA GLU A 155 10.16 6.59 13.24
C GLU A 155 10.31 6.56 14.77
N SER A 156 9.92 7.64 15.44
CA SER A 156 10.04 7.79 16.90
C SER A 156 8.92 7.11 17.70
N ASN A 157 7.70 6.99 17.13
CA ASN A 157 6.51 6.59 17.91
C ASN A 157 5.87 5.28 17.45
N LEU A 158 6.10 4.83 16.22
CA LEU A 158 5.35 3.73 15.61
C LEU A 158 5.45 2.42 16.39
N GLU A 159 6.59 2.11 17.00
CA GLU A 159 6.76 0.89 17.80
C GLU A 159 5.90 0.90 19.07
N ASN A 160 5.82 2.04 19.75
CA ASN A 160 4.97 2.19 20.94
C ASN A 160 3.49 2.12 20.55
N MET A 161 3.09 2.85 19.51
CA MET A 161 1.72 2.82 18.98
C MET A 161 1.31 1.40 18.59
N ALA A 162 2.18 0.67 17.88
CA ALA A 162 1.93 -0.69 17.48
C ALA A 162 1.80 -1.64 18.67
N LYS A 163 2.67 -1.50 19.68
CA LYS A 163 2.62 -2.30 20.91
C LYS A 163 1.34 -2.09 21.69
N GLU A 164 0.92 -0.83 21.87
CA GLU A 164 -0.33 -0.48 22.57
C GLU A 164 -1.56 -1.08 21.89
N LYS A 165 -1.55 -1.14 20.56
CA LYS A 165 -2.66 -1.66 19.76
C LYS A 165 -2.53 -3.15 19.39
N GLY A 166 -1.47 -3.82 19.82
CA GLY A 166 -1.23 -5.24 19.53
C GLY A 166 -0.97 -5.54 18.05
N ILE A 167 -0.39 -4.59 17.31
CA ILE A 167 -0.16 -4.68 15.86
C ILE A 167 1.30 -5.06 15.59
N SER A 168 1.53 -6.01 14.69
CA SER A 168 2.88 -6.28 14.19
C SER A 168 3.22 -5.32 13.05
N ILE A 169 4.26 -4.51 13.23
CA ILE A 169 4.74 -3.57 12.22
C ILE A 169 6.04 -4.03 11.54
N PHE A 170 6.71 -5.06 12.05
CA PHE A 170 7.96 -5.54 11.45
C PHE A 170 7.66 -6.69 10.50
N ARG A 171 8.12 -6.55 9.25
CA ARG A 171 7.87 -7.54 8.21
C ARG A 171 9.15 -8.06 7.56
N LEU A 172 9.38 -9.37 7.69
CA LEU A 172 10.53 -10.08 7.11
C LEU A 172 10.20 -10.81 5.79
N LYS A 173 8.94 -11.17 5.56
CA LYS A 173 8.49 -11.96 4.39
C LYS A 173 7.42 -11.21 3.59
N GLN A 174 7.27 -11.55 2.31
CA GLN A 174 6.16 -11.07 1.45
C GLN A 174 5.01 -12.09 1.34
N THR A 175 4.77 -12.79 2.44
CA THR A 175 3.69 -13.76 2.61
C THR A 175 2.96 -13.45 3.90
N GLU A 176 1.69 -13.81 3.94
CA GLU A 176 0.90 -13.74 5.16
C GLU A 176 1.20 -14.97 6.02
N ASP A 177 1.19 -14.81 7.34
CA ASP A 177 1.40 -15.89 8.30
C ASP A 177 0.17 -16.82 8.40
#